data_AF-A0A1D3TNA6-F1
#
_entry.id   AF-A0A1D3TNA6-F1
#
_cell.length_a   1.000
_cell.length_b   1.000
_cell.length_c   1.000
_cell.angle_alpha   90.00
_cell.angle_beta   90.00
_cell.angle_gamma   90.00
#
_symmetry.space_group_name_H-M   'P 1'
#
loop_
_entity.id
_entity.type
_entity.pdbx_description
1 polymer ?
#
loop_
_entity_poly.entity_id
_entity_poly.type
_entity_poly.pdbx_seq_one_letter_code
_entity_poly.pdbx_strand_id
1 'polypeptide(L)'
;MVLVILIMTPLLTIGVSKLVLKYNSLHLSGETVSELDDFTKVLAEEMTARTPAFTINYTGDGDAFMADLDNIIKAAYESDDYLHYSWTNISHSALQSYYSVTVDFEVTYLTTREQEDFVDKKAKELASAIIFADMTGEEKVKTLNDYVSQHLVYDYTQQNNNAYSALAYGTANCQGYALLMHKLFAAAGINSKIISGEIPEGPHAWNMVNLGGSWYHVDGTNNDASLDGYKYFLKSDGEMRSNGYTWVSSDFPSAN
;
A
#
# COMPACT_ATOMS: atom_id res chain seq x y z
N MET A 1 -52.32 53.61 -14.01
CA MET A 1 -51.28 54.67 -14.08
C MET A 1 -49.98 53.97 -14.36
N VAL A 2 -49.41 54.25 -15.53
CA VAL A 2 -48.21 53.64 -16.09
C VAL A 2 -46.98 54.21 -15.40
N LEU A 3 -46.05 53.34 -14.97
CA LEU A 3 -44.63 53.60 -15.21
C LEU A 3 -43.84 52.29 -15.16
N VAL A 4 -43.59 51.76 -16.36
CA VAL A 4 -42.51 50.81 -16.65
C VAL A 4 -41.23 51.62 -16.64
N ILE A 5 -40.25 51.25 -15.81
CA ILE A 5 -38.87 51.68 -15.98
C ILE A 5 -38.07 50.44 -16.34
N LEU A 6 -37.88 50.25 -17.65
CA LEU A 6 -36.79 49.47 -18.21
C LEU A 6 -35.50 50.26 -17.93
N ILE A 7 -34.61 49.69 -17.13
CA ILE A 7 -33.20 50.06 -17.14
C ILE A 7 -32.44 48.89 -17.76
N MET A 8 -32.12 49.04 -19.05
CA MET A 8 -31.05 48.29 -19.69
C MET A 8 -29.73 48.82 -19.15
N THR A 9 -28.92 47.94 -18.57
CA THR A 9 -27.49 48.16 -18.36
C THR A 9 -26.71 46.92 -18.81
N PRO A 10 -25.47 47.09 -19.28
CA PRO A 10 -24.86 46.23 -20.29
C PRO A 10 -24.36 44.90 -19.71
N LEU A 11 -24.23 43.90 -20.59
CA LEU A 11 -23.53 42.65 -20.32
C LEU A 11 -22.18 42.94 -19.63
N LEU A 12 -22.10 42.64 -18.34
CA LEU A 12 -20.86 42.25 -17.71
C LEU A 12 -20.92 40.74 -17.55
N THR A 13 -20.30 40.02 -18.49
CA THR A 13 -19.87 38.63 -18.29
C THR A 13 -18.81 38.64 -17.20
N ILE A 14 -19.23 38.73 -15.95
CA ILE A 14 -18.40 38.35 -14.81
C ILE A 14 -18.43 36.83 -14.82
N GLY A 15 -17.30 36.23 -15.18
CA GLY A 15 -17.09 34.82 -15.00
C GLY A 15 -17.41 34.48 -13.56
N VAL A 16 -18.54 33.80 -13.35
CA VAL A 16 -18.81 33.08 -12.12
C VAL A 16 -17.64 32.12 -12.01
N SER A 17 -16.74 32.48 -11.11
CA SER A 17 -15.52 31.77 -10.81
C SER A 17 -15.86 30.29 -10.65
N LYS A 18 -15.04 29.44 -11.26
CA LYS A 18 -15.03 27.97 -11.10
C LYS A 18 -14.94 27.48 -9.64
N LEU A 19 -15.02 28.39 -8.65
CA LEU A 19 -14.92 28.12 -7.22
C LEU A 19 -16.26 27.68 -6.60
N VAL A 20 -17.41 28.08 -7.16
CA VAL A 20 -18.73 27.78 -6.56
C VAL A 20 -19.32 26.44 -7.04
N LEU A 21 -18.81 25.86 -8.14
CA LEU A 21 -19.32 24.61 -8.70
C LEU A 21 -18.70 23.32 -8.14
N LYS A 22 -17.78 23.41 -7.16
CA LYS A 22 -17.36 22.23 -6.37
C LYS A 22 -18.26 21.94 -5.16
N TYR A 23 -19.23 22.80 -4.85
CA TYR A 23 -20.10 22.68 -3.66
C TYR A 23 -21.36 21.83 -3.88
N ASN A 24 -21.34 20.96 -4.88
CA ASN A 24 -22.38 19.95 -5.14
C ASN A 24 -21.72 18.61 -5.52
N SER A 25 -20.61 18.24 -4.88
CA SER A 25 -20.35 16.81 -4.72
C SER A 25 -21.51 16.27 -3.89
N LEU A 26 -22.25 15.30 -4.42
CA LEU A 26 -23.13 14.48 -3.60
C LEU A 26 -22.30 14.08 -2.37
N HIS A 27 -22.69 14.51 -1.17
CA HIS A 27 -22.25 13.81 0.03
C HIS A 27 -22.76 12.38 -0.13
N LEU A 28 -21.89 11.50 -0.64
CA LEU A 28 -22.02 10.08 -0.39
C LEU A 28 -22.19 9.96 1.12
N SER A 29 -23.21 9.22 1.56
CA SER A 29 -23.44 9.01 2.98
C SER A 29 -22.26 8.23 3.55
N GLY A 30 -21.23 8.95 3.99
CA GLY A 30 -20.03 8.36 4.57
C GLY A 30 -20.32 7.67 5.88
N GLU A 31 -19.56 6.62 6.18
CA GLU A 31 -19.66 5.93 7.46
C GLU A 31 -19.41 6.92 8.61
N THR A 32 -20.15 6.77 9.71
CA THR A 32 -20.09 7.68 10.85
C THR A 32 -19.56 6.97 12.08
N VAL A 33 -18.50 7.51 12.67
CA VAL A 33 -17.78 6.97 13.83
C VAL A 33 -17.53 8.06 14.86
N SER A 34 -17.32 7.68 16.12
CA SER A 34 -17.05 8.62 17.23
C SER A 34 -15.71 8.41 17.91
N GLU A 35 -15.04 7.28 17.66
CA GLU A 35 -13.75 6.92 18.25
C GLU A 35 -12.65 6.95 17.18
N LEU A 36 -11.43 7.34 17.57
CA LEU A 36 -10.28 7.44 16.66
C LEU A 36 -9.88 6.07 16.08
N ASP A 37 -9.96 5.01 16.90
CA ASP A 37 -9.65 3.65 16.48
C ASP A 37 -10.63 3.16 15.40
N ASP A 38 -11.92 3.46 15.56
CA ASP A 38 -12.94 3.11 14.56
C ASP A 38 -12.73 3.89 13.25
N PHE A 39 -12.38 5.18 13.33
CA PHE A 39 -12.04 5.97 12.14
C PHE A 39 -10.84 5.38 11.40
N THR A 40 -9.76 5.06 12.13
CA THR A 40 -8.54 4.45 11.58
C THR A 40 -8.87 3.13 10.89
N LYS A 41 -9.73 2.32 11.50
CA LYS A 41 -10.16 1.02 10.97
C LYS A 41 -10.99 1.18 9.69
N VAL A 42 -12.00 2.06 9.68
CA VAL A 42 -12.82 2.31 8.48
C VAL A 42 -11.95 2.81 7.33
N LEU A 43 -11.01 3.71 7.60
CA LEU A 43 -10.04 4.18 6.60
C LEU A 43 -9.20 3.02 6.04
N ALA A 44 -8.66 2.15 6.91
CA ALA A 44 -7.89 0.98 6.49
C ALA A 44 -8.74 -0.01 5.67
N GLU A 45 -10.01 -0.20 6.01
CA GLU A 45 -10.96 -1.06 5.30
C GLU A 45 -11.24 -0.53 3.89
N GLU A 46 -11.53 0.77 3.74
CA GLU A 46 -11.73 1.41 2.43
C GLU A 46 -10.46 1.33 1.56
N MET A 47 -9.29 1.55 2.17
CA MET A 47 -8.02 1.42 1.48
C MET A 47 -7.70 -0.02 1.06
N THR A 48 -8.04 -1.00 1.89
CA THR A 48 -7.94 -2.43 1.59
C THR A 48 -8.92 -2.85 0.48
N ALA A 49 -10.10 -2.24 0.44
CA ALA A 49 -11.08 -2.41 -0.63
C ALA A 49 -10.64 -1.76 -1.95
N ARG A 50 -9.56 -0.96 -1.95
CA ARG A 50 -9.09 -0.16 -3.09
C ARG A 50 -10.15 0.85 -3.56
N THR A 51 -10.96 1.38 -2.63
CA THR A 51 -11.95 2.41 -2.93
C THR A 51 -11.23 3.74 -3.22
N PRO A 52 -11.33 4.31 -4.44
CA PRO A 52 -10.54 5.47 -4.83
C PRO A 52 -11.05 6.80 -4.25
N ALA A 53 -12.33 6.87 -3.87
CA ALA A 53 -12.91 8.04 -3.23
C ALA A 53 -14.03 7.62 -2.27
N PHE A 54 -13.98 8.12 -1.04
CA PHE A 54 -14.93 7.81 0.02
C PHE A 54 -14.95 8.92 1.06
N THR A 55 -15.99 8.92 1.89
CA THR A 55 -16.21 9.92 2.95
C THR A 55 -16.32 9.21 4.29
N ILE A 56 -15.69 9.75 5.33
CA ILE A 56 -15.86 9.31 6.72
C ILE A 56 -16.29 10.51 7.55
N ASN A 57 -17.31 10.32 8.38
CA ASN A 57 -17.82 11.31 9.33
C ASN A 57 -17.36 10.96 10.73
N TYR A 58 -16.73 11.91 11.42
CA TYR A 58 -16.27 11.77 12.79
C TYR A 58 -17.08 12.68 13.72
N THR A 59 -17.67 12.13 14.79
CA THR A 59 -18.51 12.88 15.75
C THR A 59 -17.92 12.97 17.15
N GLY A 60 -16.66 12.60 17.33
CA GLY A 60 -15.94 12.75 18.59
C GLY A 60 -15.37 14.16 18.78
N ASP A 61 -14.26 14.27 19.52
CA ASP A 61 -13.55 15.54 19.70
C ASP A 61 -12.90 16.00 18.38
N GLY A 62 -13.58 16.89 17.66
CA GLY A 62 -13.16 17.37 16.34
C GLY A 62 -11.83 18.13 16.36
N ASP A 63 -11.52 18.86 17.43
CA ASP A 63 -10.26 19.61 17.53
C ASP A 63 -9.09 18.65 17.73
N ALA A 64 -9.23 17.67 18.61
CA ALA A 64 -8.22 16.63 18.81
C ALA A 64 -8.02 15.78 17.55
N PHE A 65 -9.12 15.41 16.88
CA PHE A 65 -9.08 14.66 15.62
C PHE A 65 -8.34 15.40 14.52
N MET A 66 -8.66 16.68 14.29
CA MET A 66 -8.00 17.49 13.26
C MET A 66 -6.51 17.69 13.54
N ALA A 67 -6.11 17.74 14.82
CA ALA A 67 -4.71 17.84 15.21
C ALA A 67 -3.91 16.53 14.96
N ASP A 68 -4.58 15.38 14.90
CA ASP A 68 -3.95 14.06 14.79
C ASP A 68 -4.24 13.33 13.46
N LEU A 69 -5.00 13.95 12.56
CA LEU A 69 -5.48 13.34 11.31
C LEU A 69 -4.37 12.71 10.47
N ASP A 70 -3.20 13.34 10.37
CA ASP A 70 -2.06 12.79 9.61
C ASP A 70 -1.52 11.48 10.24
N ASN A 71 -1.49 11.39 11.57
CA ASN A 71 -1.06 10.18 12.26
C ASN A 71 -2.12 9.06 12.15
N ILE A 72 -3.40 9.43 12.16
CA ILE A 72 -4.52 8.50 11.94
C ILE A 72 -4.44 7.91 10.53
N ILE A 73 -4.22 8.75 9.51
CA ILE A 73 -4.04 8.31 8.12
C ILE A 73 -2.82 7.39 8.03
N LYS A 74 -1.71 7.76 8.67
CA LYS A 74 -0.50 6.94 8.75
C LYS A 74 -0.77 5.56 9.36
N ALA A 75 -1.40 5.54 10.54
CA ALA A 75 -1.75 4.31 11.23
C ALA A 75 -2.66 3.41 10.39
N ALA A 76 -3.58 3.99 9.60
CA ALA A 76 -4.47 3.22 8.74
C ALA A 76 -3.70 2.50 7.62
N TYR A 77 -2.82 3.18 6.88
CA TYR A 77 -2.07 2.52 5.81
C TYR A 77 -0.92 1.64 6.31
N GLU A 78 -0.39 1.89 7.52
CA GLU A 78 0.62 1.04 8.19
C GLU A 78 0.03 -0.17 8.92
N SER A 79 -1.30 -0.29 8.98
CA SER A 79 -1.96 -1.41 9.66
C SER A 79 -1.73 -2.77 8.99
N ASP A 80 -1.32 -2.76 7.72
CA ASP A 80 -0.99 -3.94 6.93
C ASP A 80 0.27 -3.66 6.09
N ASP A 81 1.29 -4.50 6.23
CA ASP A 81 2.59 -4.32 5.56
C ASP A 81 2.41 -4.24 4.03
N TYR A 82 1.47 -4.96 3.44
CA TYR A 82 1.23 -4.91 2.00
C TYR A 82 0.50 -3.62 1.60
N LEU A 83 -0.51 -3.19 2.37
CA LEU A 83 -1.24 -1.94 2.14
C LEU A 83 -0.31 -0.72 2.18
N HIS A 84 0.65 -0.70 3.12
CA HIS A 84 1.62 0.39 3.25
C HIS A 84 2.34 0.72 1.93
N TYR A 85 2.59 -0.29 1.10
CA TYR A 85 3.29 -0.16 -0.19
C TYR A 85 2.34 -0.24 -1.41
N SER A 86 1.02 -0.15 -1.24
CA SER A 86 0.02 -0.39 -2.29
C SER A 86 -0.63 0.87 -2.90
N TRP A 87 -0.12 2.06 -2.60
CA TRP A 87 -0.67 3.34 -3.06
C TRP A 87 0.44 4.33 -3.43
N THR A 88 0.07 5.39 -4.15
CA THR A 88 1.00 6.45 -4.60
C THR A 88 0.63 7.84 -4.10
N ASN A 89 -0.66 8.09 -3.84
CA ASN A 89 -1.12 9.34 -3.27
C ASN A 89 -2.34 9.10 -2.37
N ILE A 90 -2.35 9.75 -1.21
CA ILE A 90 -3.53 9.92 -0.36
C ILE A 90 -3.73 11.42 -0.23
N SER A 91 -4.88 11.91 -0.66
CA SER A 91 -5.30 13.29 -0.44
C SER A 91 -6.63 13.32 0.27
N HIS A 92 -6.85 14.35 1.08
CA HIS A 92 -8.09 14.52 1.82
C HIS A 92 -8.50 15.98 1.91
N SER A 93 -9.79 16.22 2.13
CA SER A 93 -10.31 17.50 2.60
C SER A 93 -11.23 17.29 3.79
N ALA A 94 -11.05 18.10 4.83
CA ALA A 94 -11.83 18.00 6.05
C ALA A 94 -12.66 19.27 6.28
N LEU A 95 -13.92 19.09 6.65
CA LEU A 95 -14.86 20.14 7.00
C LEU A 95 -15.37 19.92 8.43
N GLN A 96 -14.95 20.81 9.34
CA GLN A 96 -15.41 20.78 10.72
C GLN A 96 -16.70 21.61 10.89
N SER A 97 -17.69 20.99 11.51
CA SER A 97 -18.91 21.61 12.03
C SER A 97 -18.88 21.65 13.55
N TYR A 98 -19.94 22.17 14.17
CA TYR A 98 -20.05 22.18 15.63
C TYR A 98 -20.17 20.78 16.25
N TYR A 99 -20.68 19.79 15.50
CA TYR A 99 -20.96 18.43 16.02
C TYR A 99 -20.15 17.32 15.34
N SER A 100 -19.41 17.62 14.28
CA SER A 100 -18.73 16.60 13.48
C SER A 100 -17.61 17.17 12.63
N VAL A 101 -16.72 16.30 12.18
CA VAL A 101 -15.79 16.52 11.08
C VAL A 101 -16.15 15.57 9.94
N THR A 102 -16.35 16.07 8.74
CA THR A 102 -16.52 15.26 7.53
C THR A 102 -15.22 15.27 6.75
N VAL A 103 -14.66 14.10 6.46
CA VAL A 103 -13.41 13.96 5.70
C VAL A 103 -13.69 13.22 4.41
N ASP A 104 -13.44 13.89 3.29
CA ASP A 104 -13.46 13.30 1.96
C ASP A 104 -12.04 12.88 1.56
N PHE A 105 -11.87 11.62 1.19
CA PHE A 105 -10.60 11.05 0.75
C PHE A 105 -10.60 10.80 -0.76
N GLU A 106 -9.46 11.04 -1.38
CA GLU A 106 -9.11 10.56 -2.73
C GLU A 106 -7.78 9.82 -2.64
N VAL A 107 -7.78 8.54 -3.01
CA VAL A 107 -6.61 7.65 -2.92
C VAL A 107 -6.28 7.07 -4.29
N THR A 108 -5.02 7.20 -4.69
CA THR A 108 -4.49 6.57 -5.90
C THR A 108 -3.73 5.31 -5.51
N TYR A 109 -4.26 4.15 -5.91
CA TYR A 109 -3.63 2.85 -5.66
C TYR A 109 -2.72 2.42 -6.82
N LEU A 110 -1.79 1.50 -6.54
CA LEU A 110 -1.00 0.82 -7.57
C LEU A 110 -1.82 -0.16 -8.41
N THR A 111 -2.88 -0.71 -7.82
CA THR A 111 -3.72 -1.76 -8.41
C THR A 111 -5.19 -1.54 -8.05
N THR A 112 -6.09 -2.06 -8.90
CA THR A 112 -7.53 -2.09 -8.62
C THR A 112 -7.91 -3.26 -7.72
N ARG A 113 -9.13 -3.26 -7.18
CA ARG A 113 -9.66 -4.39 -6.38
C ARG A 113 -9.63 -5.71 -7.16
N GLU A 114 -10.02 -5.69 -8.43
CA GLU A 114 -10.04 -6.88 -9.28
C GLU A 114 -8.63 -7.43 -9.54
N GLN A 115 -7.64 -6.55 -9.66
CA GLN A 115 -6.24 -6.94 -9.80
C GLN A 115 -5.70 -7.58 -8.51
N GLU A 116 -6.08 -7.06 -7.34
CA GLU A 116 -5.73 -7.67 -6.05
C GLU A 116 -6.41 -9.03 -5.85
N ASP A 117 -7.68 -9.18 -6.23
CA ASP A 117 -8.38 -10.47 -6.20
C ASP A 117 -7.70 -11.49 -7.13
N PHE A 118 -7.20 -11.04 -8.29
CA PHE A 118 -6.40 -11.87 -9.18
C PHE A 118 -5.08 -12.29 -8.51
N VAL A 119 -4.34 -11.36 -7.90
CA VAL A 119 -3.08 -11.64 -7.20
C VAL A 119 -3.30 -12.65 -6.09
N ASP A 120 -4.28 -12.43 -5.21
CA ASP A 120 -4.57 -13.30 -4.08
C ASP A 120 -4.96 -14.71 -4.52
N LYS A 121 -5.81 -14.81 -5.54
CA LYS A 121 -6.20 -16.11 -6.12
C LYS A 121 -4.97 -16.81 -6.70
N LYS A 122 -4.17 -16.11 -7.51
CA LYS A 122 -3.05 -16.72 -8.21
C LYS A 122 -1.93 -17.13 -7.26
N ALA A 123 -1.64 -16.32 -6.24
CA ALA A 123 -0.67 -16.67 -5.20
C ALA A 123 -1.08 -17.94 -4.44
N LYS A 124 -2.36 -18.08 -4.09
CA LYS A 124 -2.90 -19.31 -3.45
C LYS A 124 -2.83 -20.53 -4.35
N GLU A 125 -3.18 -20.39 -5.63
CA GLU A 125 -3.07 -21.47 -6.62
C GLU A 125 -1.62 -21.93 -6.79
N LEU A 126 -0.68 -20.99 -6.92
CA LEU A 126 0.75 -21.26 -7.05
C LEU A 126 1.30 -21.95 -5.81
N ALA A 127 1.06 -21.39 -4.63
CA ALA A 127 1.52 -21.98 -3.37
C ALA A 127 0.97 -23.41 -3.21
N SER A 128 -0.31 -23.64 -3.51
CA SER A 128 -0.91 -24.98 -3.44
C SER A 128 -0.29 -26.00 -4.41
N ALA A 129 0.31 -25.53 -5.52
CA ALA A 129 0.92 -26.38 -6.52
C ALA A 129 2.38 -26.75 -6.22
N ILE A 130 3.12 -25.89 -5.51
CA ILE A 130 4.57 -26.05 -5.30
C ILE A 130 4.97 -26.19 -3.83
N ILE A 131 4.08 -25.91 -2.87
CA ILE A 131 4.33 -26.02 -1.44
C ILE A 131 3.63 -27.25 -0.87
N PHE A 132 4.42 -28.15 -0.29
CA PHE A 132 3.93 -29.40 0.31
C PHE A 132 4.00 -29.35 1.84
N ALA A 133 3.18 -30.20 2.49
CA ALA A 133 3.00 -30.19 3.95
C ALA A 133 4.24 -30.62 4.74
N ASP A 134 5.10 -31.44 4.14
CA ASP A 134 6.34 -31.95 4.72
C ASP A 134 7.55 -31.02 4.54
N MET A 135 7.40 -29.94 3.76
CA MET A 135 8.45 -28.92 3.61
C MET A 135 8.66 -28.13 4.89
N THR A 136 9.92 -27.99 5.28
CA THR A 136 10.39 -27.05 6.29
C THR A 136 10.14 -25.60 5.85
N GLY A 137 10.16 -24.66 6.81
CA GLY A 137 10.04 -23.24 6.49
C GLY A 137 11.11 -22.75 5.50
N GLU A 138 12.35 -23.21 5.64
CA GLU A 138 13.45 -22.90 4.72
C GLU A 138 13.18 -23.44 3.30
N GLU A 139 12.75 -24.70 3.17
CA GLU A 139 12.42 -25.29 1.85
C GLU A 139 11.27 -24.54 1.16
N LYS A 140 10.28 -24.09 1.93
CA LYS A 140 9.18 -23.26 1.40
C LYS A 140 9.70 -21.91 0.90
N VAL A 141 10.49 -21.20 1.69
CA VAL A 141 11.06 -19.90 1.28
C VAL A 141 11.95 -20.09 0.05
N LYS A 142 12.77 -21.14 0.01
CA LYS A 142 13.62 -21.48 -1.12
C LYS A 142 12.79 -21.73 -2.38
N THR A 143 11.74 -22.54 -2.29
CA THR A 143 10.86 -22.87 -3.41
C THR A 143 10.20 -21.62 -3.99
N LEU A 144 9.77 -20.68 -3.14
CA LEU A 144 9.19 -19.41 -3.58
C LEU A 144 10.21 -18.43 -4.17
N ASN A 145 11.43 -18.39 -3.62
CA ASN A 145 12.55 -17.64 -4.20
C ASN A 145 12.89 -18.17 -5.61
N ASP A 146 13.01 -19.49 -5.74
CA ASP A 146 13.29 -20.15 -7.01
C ASP A 146 12.19 -19.87 -8.04
N TYR A 147 10.92 -19.86 -7.60
CA TYR A 147 9.79 -19.50 -8.45
C TYR A 147 9.95 -18.09 -9.01
N VAL A 148 10.21 -17.08 -8.16
CA VAL A 148 10.29 -15.70 -8.67
C VAL A 148 11.48 -15.51 -9.60
N SER A 149 12.66 -16.05 -9.31
CA SER A 149 13.83 -15.95 -10.19
C SER A 149 13.65 -16.67 -11.53
N GLN A 150 12.80 -17.70 -11.60
CA GLN A 150 12.53 -18.42 -12.85
C GLN A 150 11.45 -17.77 -13.72
N HIS A 151 10.59 -16.93 -13.14
CA HIS A 151 9.37 -16.44 -13.81
C HIS A 151 9.30 -14.93 -13.97
N LEU A 152 10.12 -14.18 -13.23
CA LEU A 152 10.15 -12.73 -13.32
C LEU A 152 11.40 -12.27 -14.06
N VAL A 153 11.27 -11.13 -14.73
CA VAL A 153 12.38 -10.36 -15.29
C VAL A 153 12.34 -8.98 -14.66
N TYR A 154 13.49 -8.53 -14.17
CA TYR A 154 13.61 -7.23 -13.53
C TYR A 154 13.25 -6.06 -14.46
N ASP A 155 12.36 -5.19 -14.01
CA ASP A 155 11.94 -3.99 -14.74
C ASP A 155 12.80 -2.77 -14.37
N TYR A 156 13.78 -2.48 -15.23
CA TYR A 156 14.62 -1.28 -15.10
C TYR A 156 13.91 0.03 -15.49
N THR A 157 12.72 -0.03 -16.10
CA THR A 157 11.93 1.18 -16.43
C THR A 157 11.14 1.72 -15.24
N GLN A 158 11.07 0.96 -14.15
CA GLN A 158 10.37 1.30 -12.90
C GLN A 158 8.85 1.45 -13.04
N GLN A 159 8.25 0.86 -14.08
CA GLN A 159 6.81 0.96 -14.34
C GLN A 159 6.01 -0.15 -13.65
N ASN A 160 6.64 -1.31 -13.42
CA ASN A 160 6.01 -2.50 -12.88
C ASN A 160 6.36 -2.70 -11.40
N ASN A 161 5.73 -1.94 -10.51
CA ASN A 161 6.08 -1.89 -9.08
C ASN A 161 5.04 -2.54 -8.16
N ASN A 162 4.26 -3.49 -8.67
CA ASN A 162 3.20 -4.18 -7.92
C ASN A 162 3.17 -5.69 -8.20
N ALA A 163 2.50 -6.44 -7.33
CA ALA A 163 2.39 -7.90 -7.46
C ALA A 163 1.57 -8.33 -8.69
N TYR A 164 0.62 -7.49 -9.15
CA TYR A 164 -0.18 -7.79 -10.33
C TYR A 164 0.69 -7.83 -11.59
N SER A 165 1.55 -6.82 -11.83
CA SER A 165 2.47 -6.84 -12.98
C SER A 165 3.42 -8.02 -12.93
N ALA A 166 3.91 -8.35 -11.73
CA ALA A 166 4.78 -9.52 -11.52
C ALA A 166 4.11 -10.82 -11.98
N LEU A 167 2.84 -11.05 -11.61
CA LEU A 167 2.10 -12.28 -11.95
C LEU A 167 1.50 -12.27 -13.36
N ALA A 168 0.99 -11.13 -13.81
CA ALA A 168 0.29 -11.03 -15.09
C ALA A 168 1.26 -10.91 -16.27
N TYR A 169 2.40 -10.24 -16.07
CA TYR A 169 3.34 -9.91 -17.13
C TYR A 169 4.71 -10.57 -16.95
N GLY A 170 5.00 -11.17 -15.80
CA GLY A 170 6.31 -11.76 -15.52
C GLY A 170 7.41 -10.71 -15.41
N THR A 171 7.08 -9.47 -15.04
CA THR A 171 8.07 -8.40 -14.89
C THR A 171 7.70 -7.46 -13.75
N ALA A 172 8.70 -7.10 -12.96
CA ALA A 172 8.55 -6.19 -11.84
C ALA A 172 9.89 -5.56 -11.43
N ASN A 173 9.85 -4.41 -10.75
CA ASN A 173 10.99 -3.87 -10.03
C ASN A 173 11.05 -4.45 -8.60
N CYS A 174 11.98 -3.94 -7.78
CA CYS A 174 12.22 -4.46 -6.42
C CYS A 174 10.97 -4.45 -5.53
N GLN A 175 10.14 -3.40 -5.60
CA GLN A 175 8.88 -3.33 -4.86
C GLN A 175 7.88 -4.39 -5.35
N GLY A 176 7.73 -4.56 -6.67
CA GLY A 176 6.83 -5.58 -7.20
C GLY A 176 7.26 -7.01 -6.84
N TYR A 177 8.57 -7.29 -6.81
CA TYR A 177 9.12 -8.55 -6.29
C TYR A 177 8.76 -8.73 -4.81
N ALA A 178 9.02 -7.72 -3.97
CA ALA A 178 8.77 -7.80 -2.53
C ALA A 178 7.28 -7.97 -2.20
N LEU A 179 6.39 -7.29 -2.92
CA LEU A 179 4.94 -7.42 -2.81
C LEU A 179 4.45 -8.81 -3.22
N LEU A 180 4.92 -9.34 -4.35
CA LEU A 180 4.55 -10.69 -4.79
C LEU A 180 5.05 -11.74 -3.79
N MET A 181 6.31 -11.65 -3.37
CA MET A 181 6.88 -12.59 -2.40
C MET A 181 6.10 -12.57 -1.07
N HIS A 182 5.70 -11.39 -0.57
CA HIS A 182 4.87 -11.28 0.63
C HIS A 182 3.54 -12.04 0.49
N LYS A 183 2.84 -11.92 -0.66
CA LYS A 183 1.60 -12.68 -0.94
C LYS A 183 1.85 -14.18 -1.04
N LEU A 184 2.95 -14.61 -1.67
CA LEU A 184 3.33 -16.01 -1.77
C LEU A 184 3.70 -16.61 -0.41
N PHE A 185 4.43 -15.88 0.43
CA PHE A 185 4.75 -16.30 1.80
C PHE A 185 3.50 -16.47 2.64
N ALA A 186 2.59 -15.50 2.60
CA ALA A 186 1.30 -15.61 3.28
C ALA A 186 0.51 -16.85 2.81
N ALA A 187 0.44 -17.09 1.50
CA ALA A 187 -0.21 -18.27 0.93
C ALA A 187 0.47 -19.60 1.33
N ALA A 188 1.76 -19.59 1.63
CA ALA A 188 2.52 -20.74 2.12
C ALA A 188 2.50 -20.89 3.66
N GLY A 189 1.80 -20.00 4.37
CA GLY A 189 1.73 -19.98 5.83
C GLY A 189 3.00 -19.45 6.51
N ILE A 190 3.79 -18.64 5.81
CA ILE A 190 5.00 -18.00 6.31
C ILE A 190 4.66 -16.54 6.64
N ASN A 191 4.87 -16.15 7.89
CA ASN A 191 4.77 -14.75 8.28
C ASN A 191 5.97 -13.98 7.68
N SER A 192 5.70 -12.85 7.06
CA SER A 192 6.72 -12.03 6.41
C SER A 192 6.44 -10.54 6.61
N LYS A 193 7.49 -9.73 6.43
CA LYS A 193 7.40 -8.26 6.37
C LYS A 193 7.98 -7.77 5.07
N ILE A 194 7.49 -6.62 4.59
CA ILE A 194 8.11 -5.89 3.48
C ILE A 194 8.96 -4.77 4.10
N ILE A 195 10.20 -4.64 3.64
CA ILE A 195 11.12 -3.58 4.07
C ILE A 195 11.37 -2.66 2.88
N SER A 196 11.36 -1.36 3.14
CA SER A 196 11.99 -0.35 2.30
C SER A 196 13.24 0.21 2.97
N GLY A 197 14.29 0.41 2.19
CA GLY A 197 15.55 0.96 2.64
C GLY A 197 16.43 1.37 1.46
N GLU A 198 17.73 1.32 1.66
CA GLU A 198 18.72 1.67 0.64
C GLU A 198 19.73 0.54 0.49
N ILE A 199 20.19 0.33 -0.74
CA ILE A 199 21.37 -0.45 -1.13
C ILE A 199 22.38 0.51 -1.80
N PRO A 200 23.62 0.08 -2.11
CA PRO A 200 24.60 0.96 -2.78
C PRO A 200 24.09 1.60 -4.08
N GLU A 201 23.18 0.93 -4.79
CA GLU A 201 22.57 1.37 -6.05
C GLU A 201 21.39 2.34 -5.87
N GLY A 202 20.88 2.52 -4.65
CA GLY A 202 19.78 3.44 -4.32
C GLY A 202 18.63 2.80 -3.53
N PRO A 203 17.42 3.42 -3.58
CA PRO A 203 16.27 2.94 -2.83
C PRO A 203 15.88 1.53 -3.26
N HIS A 204 15.56 0.68 -2.28
CA HIS A 204 15.29 -0.73 -2.51
C HIS A 204 14.22 -1.28 -1.57
N ALA A 205 13.53 -2.32 -2.03
CA ALA A 205 12.53 -3.04 -1.24
C ALA A 205 12.77 -4.55 -1.30
N TRP A 206 12.64 -5.21 -0.15
CA TRP A 206 12.83 -6.66 0.01
C TRP A 206 11.97 -7.20 1.15
N ASN A 207 12.12 -8.48 1.53
CA ASN A 207 11.32 -9.09 2.57
C ASN A 207 12.13 -9.54 3.79
N MET A 208 11.44 -9.69 4.92
CA MET A 208 11.85 -10.61 5.99
C MET A 208 10.84 -11.73 6.14
N VAL A 209 11.29 -12.90 6.60
CA VAL A 209 10.43 -14.04 6.91
C VAL A 209 10.69 -14.52 8.34
N ASN A 210 9.64 -14.93 9.04
CA ASN A 210 9.75 -15.55 10.36
C ASN A 210 9.70 -17.07 10.23
N LEU A 211 10.78 -17.74 10.62
CA LEU A 211 10.89 -19.19 10.64
C LEU A 211 11.12 -19.65 12.09
N GLY A 212 10.11 -20.26 12.69
CA GLY A 212 10.21 -20.80 14.05
C GLY A 212 10.50 -19.75 15.14
N GLY A 213 10.07 -18.51 14.94
CA GLY A 213 10.30 -17.39 15.88
C GLY A 213 11.51 -16.53 15.54
N SER A 214 12.40 -16.98 14.67
CA SER A 214 13.55 -16.21 14.20
C SER A 214 13.25 -15.51 12.88
N TRP A 215 13.71 -14.27 12.74
CA TRP A 215 13.55 -13.48 11.52
C TRP A 215 14.79 -13.55 10.65
N TYR A 216 14.58 -13.55 9.33
CA TYR A 216 15.64 -13.59 8.34
C TYR A 216 15.28 -12.70 7.15
N HIS A 217 16.25 -12.02 6.56
CA HIS A 217 16.07 -11.28 5.33
C HIS A 217 16.07 -12.21 4.11
N VAL A 218 15.22 -11.89 3.15
CA VAL A 218 15.15 -12.53 1.83
C VAL A 218 14.94 -11.44 0.79
N ASP A 219 15.90 -11.29 -0.12
CA ASP A 219 15.79 -10.36 -1.25
C ASP A 219 15.69 -11.13 -2.56
N GLY A 220 14.45 -11.40 -3.01
CA GLY A 220 14.20 -12.10 -4.26
C GLY A 220 14.72 -11.37 -5.49
N THR A 221 14.83 -10.04 -5.46
CA THR A 221 15.34 -9.25 -6.58
C THR A 221 16.83 -9.48 -6.77
N ASN A 222 17.61 -9.31 -5.69
CA ASN A 222 19.05 -9.44 -5.77
C ASN A 222 19.51 -10.91 -5.76
N ASN A 223 18.66 -11.83 -5.30
CA ASN A 223 18.83 -13.26 -5.52
C ASN A 223 18.66 -13.63 -6.99
N ASP A 224 17.62 -13.14 -7.66
CA ASP A 224 17.41 -13.33 -9.11
C ASP A 224 18.62 -12.83 -9.93
N ALA A 225 19.21 -11.71 -9.53
CA ALA A 225 20.41 -11.17 -10.15
C ALA A 225 21.72 -11.90 -9.76
N SER A 226 21.73 -12.79 -8.76
CA SER A 226 22.95 -13.46 -8.29
C SER A 226 23.24 -14.75 -9.08
N LEU A 227 24.53 -15.08 -9.24
CA LEU A 227 24.95 -16.25 -10.00
C LEU A 227 24.41 -17.58 -9.45
N ASP A 228 24.24 -17.66 -8.13
CA ASP A 228 23.75 -18.84 -7.43
C ASP A 228 22.26 -18.79 -7.12
N GLY A 229 21.59 -17.64 -7.25
CA GLY A 229 20.19 -17.46 -6.87
C GLY A 229 19.94 -17.24 -5.36
N TYR A 230 20.98 -17.18 -4.52
CA TYR A 230 20.82 -17.27 -3.05
C TYR A 230 21.71 -16.31 -2.24
N LYS A 231 22.35 -15.33 -2.88
CA LYS A 231 23.29 -14.42 -2.20
C LYS A 231 22.69 -13.73 -0.95
N TYR A 232 21.41 -13.39 -1.02
CA TYR A 232 20.61 -12.72 0.03
C TYR A 232 19.46 -13.60 0.51
N PHE A 233 19.66 -14.92 0.53
CA PHE A 233 18.72 -15.89 1.07
C PHE A 233 18.96 -16.11 2.58
N LEU A 234 17.90 -15.92 3.37
CA LEU A 234 17.85 -16.11 4.84
C LEU A 234 19.02 -15.46 5.60
N LYS A 235 19.23 -14.16 5.36
CA LYS A 235 20.35 -13.41 5.93
C LYS A 235 20.02 -12.77 7.27
N SER A 236 21.03 -12.71 8.13
CA SER A 236 21.00 -11.87 9.33
C SER A 236 21.09 -10.38 8.97
N ASP A 237 20.70 -9.52 9.89
CA ASP A 237 20.90 -8.07 9.85
C ASP A 237 22.36 -7.71 9.50
N GLY A 238 23.32 -8.39 10.14
CA GLY A 238 24.75 -8.13 9.99
C GLY A 238 25.25 -8.45 8.59
N GLU A 239 24.79 -9.57 8.01
CA GLU A 239 25.11 -9.95 6.64
C GLU A 239 24.54 -8.94 5.63
N MET A 240 23.30 -8.48 5.82
CA MET A 240 22.70 -7.45 4.97
C MET A 240 23.49 -6.14 5.03
N ARG A 241 23.79 -5.64 6.24
CA ARG A 241 24.59 -4.40 6.42
C ARG A 241 26.01 -4.52 5.86
N SER A 242 26.65 -5.69 5.96
CA SER A 242 27.96 -5.92 5.37
C SER A 242 27.97 -5.82 3.84
N ASN A 243 26.80 -5.98 3.20
CA ASN A 243 26.59 -5.80 1.77
C ASN A 243 26.00 -4.42 1.41
N GLY A 244 25.99 -3.46 2.34
CA GLY A 244 25.59 -2.07 2.10
C GLY A 244 24.09 -1.80 2.25
N TYR A 245 23.29 -2.75 2.73
CA TYR A 245 21.88 -2.52 3.00
C TYR A 245 21.70 -1.67 4.25
N THR A 246 20.78 -0.72 4.19
CA THR A 246 20.37 0.09 5.34
C THR A 246 18.86 0.25 5.39
N TRP A 247 18.30 0.26 6.59
CA TRP A 247 16.86 0.45 6.87
C TRP A 247 16.69 0.96 8.29
N VAL A 248 15.51 1.49 8.60
CA VAL A 248 15.18 1.96 9.96
C VAL A 248 14.88 0.74 10.84
N SER A 249 15.87 0.31 11.62
CA SER A 249 15.79 -0.96 12.35
C SER A 249 14.78 -0.97 13.49
N SER A 250 14.32 0.18 13.98
CA SER A 250 13.26 0.26 14.99
C SER A 250 11.89 -0.19 14.48
N ASP A 251 11.71 -0.19 13.16
CA ASP A 251 10.41 -0.44 12.53
C ASP A 251 10.21 -1.95 12.26
N PHE A 252 11.27 -2.75 12.45
CA PHE A 252 11.30 -4.15 12.08
C PHE A 252 11.90 -5.03 13.20
N PRO A 253 11.52 -6.31 13.28
CA PRO A 253 12.20 -7.27 14.15
C PRO A 253 13.65 -7.48 13.69
N SER A 254 14.53 -7.84 14.63
CA SER A 254 15.94 -8.13 14.32
C SER A 254 16.12 -9.52 13.72
N ALA A 255 16.89 -9.64 12.64
CA ALA A 255 17.39 -10.91 12.14
C ALA A 255 18.77 -11.21 12.74
N ASN A 256 18.87 -12.29 13.52
CA ASN A 256 20.11 -12.69 14.20
C ASN A 256 20.90 -13.72 13.42
#